data_AF-A0A1F7LGB0-F1
#
_entry.id   AF-A0A1F7LGB0-F1
#
_cell.length_a   1.000
_cell.length_b   1.000
_cell.length_c   1.000
_cell.angle_alpha   90.00
_cell.angle_beta   90.00
_cell.angle_gamma   90.00
#
_symmetry.space_group_name_H-M   'P 1'
#
loop_
_entity.id
_entity.type
_entity.pdbx_description
1 polymer ?
#
loop_
_entity_poly.entity_id
_entity_poly.type
_entity_poly.pdbx_seq_one_letter_code
_entity_poly.pdbx_strand_id
1 'polypeptide(L)'
;MKRLLPCLALLGSLACAISVAAQTPQIGPGAPDPIEHSRALSLRPRPALPPATPPAERVVPERRVRVPETGQEVVIPAHTERRISDTQVSVPPLAGFPAGGGASLVHFPAGERLPAELRQGP
;
A
#
# COMPACT_ATOMS: atom_id res chain seq x y z
N MET A 1 60.42 18.85 43.72
CA MET A 1 60.68 20.25 43.33
C MET A 1 59.60 20.64 42.31
N LYS A 2 58.45 21.14 42.78
CA LYS A 2 58.07 22.56 42.74
C LYS A 2 58.25 23.21 41.37
N ARG A 3 57.13 23.45 40.68
CA ARG A 3 56.74 24.76 40.12
C ARG A 3 55.23 24.75 39.82
N LEU A 4 54.49 25.39 40.72
CA LEU A 4 53.16 25.92 40.48
C LEU A 4 53.25 26.97 39.36
N LEU A 5 52.25 27.03 38.48
CA LEU A 5 51.94 28.23 37.71
C LEU A 5 50.53 28.71 38.09
N PRO A 6 50.36 29.97 38.49
CA PRO A 6 49.09 30.49 38.98
C PRO A 6 48.19 31.01 37.85
N CYS A 7 46.91 30.91 38.13
CA CYS A 7 45.79 31.56 37.48
C CYS A 7 45.92 33.09 37.59
N LEU A 8 45.79 33.83 36.48
CA LEU A 8 45.32 35.22 36.54
C LEU A 8 44.50 35.53 35.29
N ALA A 9 43.19 35.65 35.50
CA ALA A 9 42.20 36.06 34.54
C ALA A 9 42.42 37.52 34.15
N LEU A 10 42.31 37.84 32.86
CA LEU A 10 42.00 39.20 32.44
C LEU A 10 40.83 39.19 31.45
N LEU A 11 39.80 39.92 31.84
CA LEU A 11 38.60 40.21 31.07
C LEU A 11 38.95 40.81 29.71
N GLY A 12 38.29 40.32 28.68
CA GLY A 12 38.30 40.89 27.34
C GLY A 12 37.06 40.46 26.58
N SER A 13 35.90 40.97 27.02
CA SER A 13 34.67 40.88 26.25
C SER A 13 34.83 41.75 25.00
N LEU A 14 35.09 41.14 23.85
CA LEU A 14 35.04 41.84 22.56
C LEU A 14 34.00 41.14 21.69
N ALA A 15 32.94 41.90 21.40
CA ALA A 15 31.76 41.49 20.70
C ALA A 15 32.09 40.76 19.38
N CYS A 16 31.68 39.50 19.27
CA CYS A 16 31.42 38.89 17.97
C CYS A 16 30.21 39.62 17.36
N ALA A 17 30.47 40.69 16.61
CA ALA A 17 29.54 41.16 15.62
C ALA A 17 29.44 40.07 14.55
N ILE A 18 28.51 39.12 14.74
CA ILE A 18 28.09 38.21 13.68
C ILE A 18 27.40 39.10 12.66
N SER A 19 28.18 39.64 11.72
CA SER A 19 27.62 40.16 10.49
C SER A 19 27.06 38.95 9.75
N VAL A 20 25.80 38.61 10.04
CA VAL A 20 24.99 37.87 9.08
C VAL A 20 24.79 38.84 7.92
N ALA A 21 25.77 38.90 7.04
CA ALA A 21 25.50 39.30 5.67
C ALA A 21 24.44 38.29 5.22
N ALA A 22 23.20 38.76 5.12
CA ALA A 22 22.17 38.04 4.40
C ALA A 22 22.76 37.80 3.01
N GLN A 23 23.27 36.59 2.79
CA GLN A 23 23.55 36.08 1.46
C GLN A 23 22.17 35.97 0.83
N THR A 24 21.68 37.08 0.29
CA THR A 24 20.70 37.04 -0.78
C THR A 24 21.31 36.09 -1.80
N PRO A 25 20.64 34.97 -2.15
CA PRO A 25 21.16 34.10 -3.18
C PRO A 25 21.38 34.97 -4.41
N GLN A 26 22.65 35.24 -4.71
CA GLN A 26 23.05 35.93 -5.91
C GLN A 26 22.67 34.99 -7.04
N ILE A 27 21.49 35.21 -7.62
CA ILE A 27 21.10 34.66 -8.91
C ILE A 27 21.99 35.39 -9.91
N GLY A 28 23.25 34.96 -9.99
CA GLY A 28 24.15 35.38 -11.06
C GLY A 28 23.56 34.94 -12.41
N PRO A 29 23.98 35.56 -13.52
CA PRO A 29 23.44 35.32 -14.87
C PRO A 29 23.67 33.91 -15.44
N GLY A 30 23.93 32.90 -14.60
CA GLY A 30 24.07 31.50 -14.96
C GLY A 30 23.45 30.51 -13.95
N ALA A 31 22.75 30.97 -12.91
CA ALA A 31 22.01 30.07 -12.02
C ALA A 31 20.70 29.63 -12.71
N PRO A 32 20.36 28.33 -12.74
CA PRO A 32 19.12 27.88 -13.36
C PRO A 32 17.92 28.48 -12.63
N ASP A 33 16.95 29.00 -13.38
CA ASP A 33 15.69 29.51 -12.82
C ASP A 33 15.05 28.38 -11.98
N PRO A 34 14.82 28.58 -10.67
CA PRO A 34 14.26 27.55 -9.80
C PRO A 34 12.86 27.11 -10.24
N ILE A 35 12.09 27.99 -10.89
CA ILE A 35 10.76 27.66 -11.43
C ILE A 35 10.91 26.73 -12.62
N GLU A 36 11.82 27.03 -13.55
CA GLU A 36 12.06 26.18 -14.71
C GLU A 36 12.71 24.85 -14.32
N HIS A 37 13.59 24.85 -13.30
CA HIS A 37 14.14 23.62 -12.74
C HIS A 37 13.05 22.74 -12.12
N SER A 38 12.13 23.31 -11.35
CA SER A 38 10.99 22.59 -10.78
C SER A 38 10.06 22.02 -11.85
N ARG A 39 9.76 22.82 -12.89
CA ARG A 39 8.99 22.38 -14.06
C ARG A 39 9.69 21.21 -14.75
N ALA A 40 10.99 21.33 -15.02
CA ALA A 40 11.77 20.29 -15.68
C ALA A 40 11.76 18.98 -14.88
N LEU A 41 11.86 19.04 -13.54
CA LEU A 41 11.74 17.86 -12.68
C LEU A 41 10.34 17.24 -12.72
N SER A 42 9.30 18.06 -12.71
CA SER A 42 7.90 17.61 -12.70
C SER A 42 7.47 16.97 -14.01
N LEU A 43 8.09 17.37 -15.12
CA LEU A 43 7.84 16.83 -16.45
C LEU A 43 8.72 15.62 -16.79
N ARG A 44 9.62 15.19 -15.89
CA ARG A 44 10.46 14.01 -16.16
C ARG A 44 9.57 12.77 -16.33
N PRO A 45 9.76 12.00 -17.42
CA PRO A 45 9.12 10.70 -17.56
C PRO A 45 9.45 9.83 -16.35
N ARG A 46 8.44 9.16 -15.80
CA ARG A 46 8.65 8.20 -14.73
C ARG A 46 9.20 6.91 -15.30
N PRO A 47 10.16 6.25 -14.62
CA PRO A 47 10.56 4.90 -14.97
C PRO A 47 9.33 3.98 -15.01
N ALA A 48 9.24 3.13 -16.04
CA ALA A 48 8.22 2.09 -16.08
C ALA A 48 8.50 1.10 -14.93
N LEU A 49 7.50 0.87 -14.09
CA LEU A 49 7.55 -0.18 -13.09
C LEU A 49 7.21 -1.53 -13.75
N PRO A 50 7.81 -2.65 -13.29
CA PRO A 50 7.35 -3.95 -13.70
C PRO A 50 5.88 -4.15 -13.28
N PRO A 51 5.13 -5.01 -13.98
CA PRO A 51 3.76 -5.34 -13.59
C PRO A 51 3.75 -5.91 -12.17
N ALA A 52 2.75 -5.52 -11.39
CA ALA A 52 2.57 -6.05 -10.04
C ALA A 52 2.20 -7.54 -10.10
N THR A 53 2.76 -8.33 -9.18
CA THR A 53 2.32 -9.70 -8.98
C THR A 53 0.87 -9.69 -8.48
N PRO A 54 -0.03 -10.52 -9.05
CA PRO A 54 -1.39 -10.65 -8.53
C PRO A 54 -1.39 -11.06 -7.06
N PRO A 55 -2.35 -10.58 -6.26
CA PRO A 55 -2.42 -10.94 -4.86
C PRO A 55 -2.63 -12.45 -4.67
N ALA A 56 -2.02 -13.00 -3.63
CA ALA A 56 -2.16 -14.42 -3.28
C ALA A 56 -3.56 -14.74 -2.75
N GLU A 57 -4.26 -13.75 -2.19
CA GLU A 57 -5.61 -13.88 -1.65
C GLU A 57 -6.52 -12.83 -2.25
N ARG A 58 -7.79 -13.21 -2.42
CA ARG A 58 -8.82 -12.32 -2.97
C ARG A 58 -10.12 -12.49 -2.22
N VAL A 59 -10.74 -11.38 -1.87
CA VAL A 59 -12.10 -11.36 -1.34
C VAL A 59 -13.08 -11.55 -2.51
N VAL A 60 -13.86 -12.62 -2.43
CA VAL A 60 -15.04 -12.84 -3.26
C VAL A 60 -16.23 -12.21 -2.53
N PRO A 61 -16.97 -11.29 -3.18
CA PRO A 61 -18.15 -10.68 -2.57
C PRO A 61 -19.24 -11.73 -2.33
N GLU A 62 -20.31 -11.33 -1.65
CA GLU A 62 -21.50 -12.16 -1.52
C GLU A 62 -22.03 -12.62 -2.89
N ARG A 63 -22.45 -13.88 -2.99
CA ARG A 63 -22.98 -14.46 -4.23
C ARG A 63 -24.29 -15.19 -3.98
N ARG A 64 -25.23 -15.05 -4.92
CA ARG A 64 -26.44 -15.86 -4.98
C ARG A 64 -26.24 -16.95 -6.01
N VAL A 65 -26.35 -18.20 -5.60
CA VAL A 65 -26.16 -19.36 -6.47
C VAL A 65 -27.38 -20.27 -6.41
N ARG A 66 -27.70 -20.91 -7.54
CA ARG A 66 -28.75 -21.93 -7.60
C ARG A 66 -28.11 -23.29 -7.37
N VAL A 67 -28.54 -24.00 -6.34
CA VAL A 67 -28.10 -25.37 -6.05
C VAL A 67 -28.79 -26.31 -7.04
N PRO A 68 -28.05 -27.02 -7.91
CA PRO A 68 -28.66 -27.84 -8.97
C PRO A 68 -29.57 -28.95 -8.43
N GLU A 69 -29.18 -29.60 -7.33
CA GLU A 69 -29.88 -30.76 -6.78
C GLU A 69 -31.26 -30.42 -6.22
N THR A 70 -31.38 -29.26 -5.57
CA THR A 70 -32.63 -28.81 -4.93
C THR A 70 -33.35 -27.73 -5.74
N GLY A 71 -32.68 -27.15 -6.72
CA GLY A 71 -33.12 -25.93 -7.39
C GLY A 71 -33.23 -24.74 -6.43
N GLN A 72 -32.70 -24.80 -5.21
CA GLN A 72 -32.86 -23.72 -4.25
C GLN A 72 -31.85 -22.61 -4.53
N GLU A 73 -32.27 -21.35 -4.40
CA GLU A 73 -31.32 -20.23 -4.38
C GLU A 73 -30.74 -20.06 -2.97
N VAL A 74 -29.41 -20.01 -2.90
CA VAL A 74 -28.68 -19.79 -1.65
C VAL A 74 -27.75 -18.58 -1.78
N VAL A 75 -27.65 -17.83 -0.69
CA VAL A 75 -26.74 -16.71 -0.51
C VAL A 75 -25.49 -17.23 0.17
N ILE A 76 -24.35 -16.96 -0.43
CA ILE A 76 -23.03 -17.31 0.07
C ILE A 76 -22.37 -16.01 0.51
N PRO A 77 -22.06 -15.83 1.80
CA PRO A 77 -21.39 -14.63 2.28
C PRO A 77 -20.06 -14.37 1.58
N ALA A 78 -19.59 -13.14 1.69
CA ALA A 78 -18.25 -12.79 1.27
C ALA A 78 -17.21 -13.67 1.98
N HIS A 79 -16.21 -14.13 1.23
CA HIS A 79 -15.16 -15.02 1.71
C HIS A 79 -13.85 -14.75 0.97
N THR A 80 -12.75 -15.27 1.50
CA THR A 80 -11.43 -15.14 0.88
C THR A 80 -11.06 -16.43 0.16
N GLU A 81 -10.65 -16.33 -1.09
CA GLU A 81 -10.05 -17.41 -1.87
C GLU A 81 -8.55 -17.19 -2.02
N ARG A 82 -7.77 -18.28 -2.06
CA ARG A 82 -6.32 -18.22 -2.26
C ARG A 82 -5.96 -18.61 -3.69
N ARG A 83 -5.25 -17.76 -4.42
CA ARG A 83 -4.76 -18.03 -5.76
C ARG A 83 -3.71 -19.14 -5.74
N ILE A 84 -3.88 -20.14 -6.60
CA ILE A 84 -2.89 -21.19 -6.88
C ILE A 84 -2.18 -20.87 -8.20
N SER A 85 -2.96 -20.50 -9.22
CA SER A 85 -2.49 -20.08 -10.54
C SER A 85 -3.46 -19.03 -11.13
N ASP A 86 -3.24 -18.60 -12.37
CA ASP A 86 -4.18 -17.69 -13.06
C ASP A 86 -5.55 -18.32 -13.34
N THR A 87 -5.62 -19.65 -13.37
CA THR A 87 -6.85 -20.39 -13.70
C THR A 87 -7.38 -21.19 -12.51
N GLN A 88 -6.70 -21.17 -11.36
CA GLN A 88 -7.05 -22.02 -10.24
C GLN A 88 -6.91 -21.28 -8.90
N VAL A 89 -7.93 -21.47 -8.06
CA VAL A 89 -8.03 -20.91 -6.72
C VAL A 89 -8.41 -22.01 -5.73
N SER A 90 -7.86 -21.93 -4.52
CA SER A 90 -8.29 -22.72 -3.38
C SER A 90 -9.47 -22.01 -2.72
N VAL A 91 -10.63 -22.63 -2.77
CA VAL A 91 -11.87 -22.16 -2.14
C VAL A 91 -11.98 -22.82 -0.76
N PRO A 92 -12.19 -22.04 0.33
CA PRO A 92 -12.43 -22.60 1.65
C PRO A 92 -13.75 -23.38 1.70
N PRO A 93 -14.03 -24.17 2.75
CA PRO A 93 -15.38 -24.70 2.93
C PRO A 93 -16.36 -23.54 3.12
N LEU A 94 -17.50 -23.58 2.44
CA LEU A 94 -18.49 -22.50 2.44
C LEU A 94 -19.82 -22.96 3.03
N ALA A 95 -20.55 -21.99 3.56
CA ALA A 95 -21.91 -22.14 4.05
C ALA A 95 -22.82 -21.21 3.24
N GLY A 96 -23.86 -21.78 2.64
CA GLY A 96 -24.92 -21.07 1.95
C GLY A 96 -26.19 -21.00 2.78
N PHE A 97 -26.85 -19.85 2.74
CA PHE A 97 -28.10 -19.58 3.44
C PHE A 97 -29.25 -19.50 2.43
N PRO A 98 -30.41 -20.15 2.66
CA PRO A 98 -31.56 -20.02 1.78
C PRO A 98 -31.97 -18.57 1.61
N ALA A 99 -32.07 -18.09 0.36
CA ALA A 99 -32.43 -16.69 0.09
C ALA A 99 -33.83 -16.31 0.62
N GLY A 100 -34.71 -17.30 0.80
CA GLY A 100 -36.07 -17.13 1.36
C GLY A 100 -36.17 -17.13 2.88
N GLY A 101 -35.05 -17.12 3.63
CA GLY A 101 -35.07 -17.04 5.10
C GLY A 101 -35.27 -18.37 5.83
N GLY A 102 -35.00 -19.51 5.17
CA GLY A 102 -35.02 -20.83 5.80
C GLY A 102 -33.81 -21.08 6.71
N ALA A 103 -33.98 -21.92 7.73
CA ALA A 103 -32.93 -22.22 8.71
C ALA A 103 -31.89 -23.27 8.23
N SER A 104 -32.12 -23.91 7.08
CA SER A 104 -31.27 -25.00 6.62
C SER A 104 -30.05 -24.48 5.86
N LEU A 105 -28.87 -24.64 6.46
CA LEU A 105 -27.59 -24.34 5.83
C LEU A 105 -27.28 -25.36 4.74
N VAL A 106 -26.76 -24.87 3.62
CA VAL A 106 -26.18 -25.70 2.57
C VAL A 106 -24.66 -25.62 2.68
N HIS A 107 -24.01 -26.77 2.90
CA HIS A 107 -22.56 -26.82 3.01
C HIS A 107 -21.92 -27.13 1.66
N PHE A 108 -20.91 -26.33 1.29
CA PHE A 108 -20.09 -26.57 0.12
C PHE A 108 -18.68 -26.97 0.55
N PRO A 109 -18.15 -28.10 0.06
CA PRO A 109 -16.83 -28.55 0.46
C PRO A 109 -15.75 -27.61 -0.07
N ALA A 110 -14.65 -27.52 0.67
CA ALA A 110 -13.44 -26.87 0.20
C ALA A 110 -12.92 -27.55 -1.07
N GLY A 111 -12.17 -26.83 -1.88
CA GLY A 111 -11.53 -27.43 -3.05
C GLY A 111 -10.87 -26.44 -3.98
N GLU A 112 -10.19 -26.98 -4.99
CA GLU A 112 -9.60 -26.18 -6.05
C GLU A 112 -10.62 -25.95 -7.17
N ARG A 113 -10.84 -24.70 -7.53
CA ARG A 113 -11.84 -24.31 -8.54
C ARG A 113 -11.29 -23.24 -9.47
N LEU A 114 -12.05 -22.97 -10.54
CA LEU A 114 -11.84 -21.77 -11.35
C LEU A 114 -12.13 -20.50 -10.50
N PRO A 115 -11.53 -19.35 -10.85
CA PRO A 115 -11.88 -18.06 -10.24
C PRO A 115 -13.38 -17.79 -10.22
N ALA A 116 -13.84 -17.04 -9.20
CA ALA A 116 -15.25 -16.74 -8.97
C ALA A 116 -16.00 -16.14 -10.16
N GLU A 117 -15.33 -15.36 -11.00
CA GLU A 117 -15.92 -14.73 -12.19
C GLU A 117 -16.26 -15.73 -13.29
N LEU A 118 -15.60 -16.89 -13.28
CA LEU A 118 -15.69 -17.90 -14.34
C LEU A 118 -16.58 -19.09 -13.97
N ARG A 119 -17.13 -19.11 -12.76
CA ARG A 119 -17.93 -20.23 -12.23
C ARG A 119 -19.37 -19.82 -11.94
N GLN A 120 -20.31 -20.70 -12.25
CA GLN A 120 -21.74 -20.52 -11.94
C GLN A 120 -22.10 -20.85 -10.49
N GLY A 121 -21.20 -21.52 -9.75
CA GLY A 121 -21.41 -21.98 -8.39
C GLY A 121 -20.31 -21.55 -7.42
N PRO A 122 -20.39 -22.03 -6.18
CA PRO A 122 -19.35 -21.94 -5.18
C PRO A 122 -18.26 -22.98 -5.35
#